data_AF-A0ABD3MP66-F1
#
_entry.id   AF-A0ABD3MP66-F1
#
_cell.length_a   1.000
_cell.length_b   1.000
_cell.length_c   1.000
_cell.angle_alpha   90.00
_cell.angle_beta   90.00
_cell.angle_gamma   90.00
#
_symmetry.space_group_name_H-M   'P 1'
#
loop_
_entity.id
_entity.type
_entity.pdbx_description
1 polymer ?
#
loop_
_entity_poly.entity_id
_entity_poly.type
_entity_poly.pdbx_seq_one_letter_code
_entity_poly.pdbx_strand_id
1 'polypeptide(L)'
;MLRLYPDAEATMGDGKVVGETGPDVAGKNLSPTTVKEFITKHMYNPLKYFFDRKIAIPKGMLEDCHPFPMPTRAYLEDPQAGSIYAPSKKKKVRTKPDRELWRDHLAISIGSDLQGLTFHHHREAWNIVIFGKKRWILWDHARWKDNNTIQWRTTRDWANGQHISGADWIRRLYPEPEREYEIRNYGHDCIQHAGQMMFVPERWMHMVVNIGDTVSVISEVGLGIGEGKKPEDFLYDPDASSDDSEDESEDDGSEDDESGDDREDVMKACPVCSDGLTVNENRIIPYPEANGASCAQMLEVAAKGVPQRVCREMKMAEAICCPTPAATS
;
A
#
# COMPACT_ATOMS: atom_id res chain seq x y z
N MET A 1 -25.49 -3.90 4.55
CA MET A 1 -24.50 -5.00 4.56
C MET A 1 -25.11 -6.31 5.00
N LEU A 2 -25.26 -6.61 6.30
CA LEU A 2 -25.74 -7.93 6.78
C LEU A 2 -27.03 -8.46 6.15
N ARG A 3 -28.00 -7.58 5.83
CA ARG A 3 -29.27 -7.98 5.22
C ARG A 3 -29.15 -8.34 3.74
N LEU A 4 -28.30 -7.64 3.00
CA LEU A 4 -28.25 -7.70 1.54
C LEU A 4 -27.12 -8.58 1.03
N TYR A 5 -26.00 -8.60 1.76
CA TYR A 5 -24.74 -9.23 1.33
C TYR A 5 -24.08 -10.02 2.47
N PRO A 6 -24.79 -10.84 3.27
CA PRO A 6 -24.19 -11.55 4.40
C PRO A 6 -23.04 -12.46 3.98
N ASP A 7 -23.18 -13.16 2.86
CA ASP A 7 -22.28 -14.23 2.44
C ASP A 7 -21.26 -13.75 1.39
N ALA A 8 -21.17 -12.44 1.16
CA ALA A 8 -20.15 -11.86 0.30
C ALA A 8 -18.76 -12.17 0.88
N GLU A 9 -18.00 -12.97 0.16
CA GLU A 9 -16.64 -13.37 0.52
C GLU A 9 -15.67 -12.22 0.35
N ALA A 10 -14.68 -12.17 1.24
CA ALA A 10 -13.62 -11.20 1.19
C ALA A 10 -12.39 -11.70 1.96
N THR A 11 -11.42 -10.81 2.10
CA THR A 11 -10.26 -11.00 2.96
C THR A 11 -10.19 -9.93 4.05
N MET A 12 -9.57 -10.29 5.18
CA MET A 12 -9.32 -9.39 6.29
C MET A 12 -7.90 -9.54 6.84
N GLY A 13 -7.32 -8.46 7.33
CA GLY A 13 -5.98 -8.47 7.91
C GLY A 13 -5.63 -7.17 8.64
N ASP A 14 -4.38 -7.06 9.09
CA ASP A 14 -3.91 -5.83 9.73
C ASP A 14 -3.76 -4.73 8.68
N GLY A 15 -4.54 -3.65 8.82
CA GLY A 15 -4.52 -2.51 7.91
C GLY A 15 -3.15 -1.84 7.77
N LYS A 16 -2.29 -1.96 8.78
CA LYS A 16 -0.88 -1.53 8.72
C LYS A 16 -0.08 -2.35 7.72
N VAL A 17 -0.22 -3.69 7.78
CA VAL A 17 0.50 -4.60 6.89
C VAL A 17 -0.02 -4.44 5.46
N VAL A 18 -1.33 -4.35 5.29
CA VAL A 18 -1.96 -4.15 3.97
C VAL A 18 -1.53 -2.84 3.33
N GLY A 19 -1.47 -1.75 4.11
CA GLY A 19 -0.95 -0.46 3.61
C GLY A 19 0.53 -0.54 3.22
N GLU A 20 1.36 -1.21 4.01
CA GLU A 20 2.81 -1.25 3.77
C GLU A 20 3.22 -2.06 2.55
N THR A 21 2.72 -3.29 2.41
CA THR A 21 3.14 -4.20 1.35
C THR A 21 2.27 -4.12 0.11
N GLY A 22 1.12 -3.47 0.21
CA GLY A 22 0.07 -3.56 -0.79
C GLY A 22 -0.70 -4.89 -0.66
N PRO A 23 -2.00 -4.90 -0.97
CA PRO A 23 -2.88 -6.07 -0.94
C PRO A 23 -2.42 -7.28 -1.75
N ASP A 24 -1.72 -7.10 -2.88
CA ASP A 24 -1.30 -8.21 -3.75
C ASP A 24 -0.17 -9.03 -3.10
N VAL A 25 0.76 -8.33 -2.43
CA VAL A 25 1.84 -8.96 -1.64
C VAL A 25 1.33 -9.37 -0.25
N ALA A 26 0.39 -8.61 0.31
CA ALA A 26 -0.24 -8.91 1.59
C ALA A 26 -1.16 -10.14 1.53
N GLY A 27 -1.50 -10.66 0.35
CA GLY A 27 -2.39 -11.81 0.20
C GLY A 27 -2.03 -13.01 1.07
N LYS A 28 -0.73 -13.23 1.36
CA LYS A 28 -0.25 -14.28 2.28
C LYS A 28 -0.56 -14.00 3.77
N ASN A 29 -0.78 -12.73 4.12
CA ASN A 29 -1.08 -12.24 5.46
C ASN A 29 -2.58 -11.96 5.69
N LEU A 30 -3.39 -12.17 4.66
CA LEU A 30 -4.84 -11.97 4.71
C LEU A 30 -5.55 -13.30 5.01
N SER A 31 -6.59 -13.23 5.83
CA SER A 31 -7.45 -14.39 6.13
C SER A 31 -8.78 -14.23 5.36
N PRO A 32 -9.29 -15.29 4.70
CA PRO A 32 -10.64 -15.28 4.14
C PRO A 32 -11.70 -15.01 5.22
N THR A 33 -12.80 -14.35 4.84
CA THR A 33 -13.97 -14.13 5.69
C THR A 33 -15.20 -13.82 4.83
N THR A 34 -16.36 -13.66 5.47
CA THR A 34 -17.57 -13.11 4.85
C THR A 34 -17.94 -11.79 5.49
N VAL A 35 -18.78 -10.98 4.82
CA VAL A 35 -19.35 -9.76 5.43
C VAL A 35 -20.05 -10.07 6.76
N LYS A 36 -20.83 -11.15 6.85
CA LYS A 36 -21.52 -11.56 8.07
C LYS A 36 -20.53 -11.92 9.16
N GLU A 37 -19.56 -12.76 8.86
CA GLU A 37 -18.56 -13.16 9.84
C GLU A 37 -17.74 -11.96 10.32
N PHE A 38 -17.22 -11.15 9.41
CA PHE A 38 -16.45 -9.97 9.76
C PHE A 38 -17.25 -9.02 10.65
N ILE A 39 -18.46 -8.65 10.24
CA ILE A 39 -19.29 -7.70 11.00
C ILE A 39 -19.62 -8.24 12.39
N THR A 40 -19.94 -9.54 12.50
CA THR A 40 -20.39 -10.12 13.78
C THR A 40 -19.26 -10.53 14.71
N LYS A 41 -18.07 -10.85 14.19
CA LYS A 41 -16.95 -11.38 15.00
C LYS A 41 -15.71 -10.50 15.04
N HIS A 42 -15.46 -9.68 14.02
CA HIS A 42 -14.15 -9.06 13.81
C HIS A 42 -14.18 -7.53 13.65
N MET A 43 -15.34 -6.93 13.39
CA MET A 43 -15.48 -5.51 13.04
C MET A 43 -14.78 -4.55 14.00
N TYR A 44 -14.83 -4.84 15.29
CA TYR A 44 -14.26 -4.00 16.34
C TYR A 44 -12.89 -4.48 16.83
N ASN A 45 -12.27 -5.44 16.14
CA ASN A 45 -10.90 -5.85 16.41
C ASN A 45 -9.93 -4.86 15.75
N PRO A 46 -9.07 -4.16 16.51
CA PRO A 46 -8.21 -3.11 15.96
C PRO A 46 -7.20 -3.59 14.90
N LEU A 47 -6.91 -4.89 14.83
CA LEU A 47 -5.96 -5.50 13.91
C LEU A 47 -6.62 -6.23 12.73
N LYS A 48 -7.94 -6.13 12.58
CA LYS A 48 -8.68 -6.78 11.49
C LYS A 48 -9.50 -5.76 10.72
N TYR A 49 -9.05 -5.47 9.51
CA TYR A 49 -9.72 -4.60 8.56
C TYR A 49 -10.19 -5.41 7.36
N PHE A 50 -11.47 -5.25 7.00
CA PHE A 50 -12.05 -5.91 5.84
C PHE A 50 -11.65 -5.12 4.60
N PHE A 51 -10.89 -5.76 3.73
CA PHE A 51 -10.42 -5.16 2.49
C PHE A 51 -10.10 -6.27 1.50
N ASP A 52 -10.80 -6.29 0.37
CA ASP A 52 -10.54 -7.27 -0.70
C ASP A 52 -10.53 -6.58 -2.06
N ARG A 53 -9.50 -6.87 -2.86
CA ARG A 53 -9.37 -6.44 -4.26
C ARG A 53 -9.93 -7.43 -5.27
N LYS A 54 -10.16 -8.68 -4.85
CA LYS A 54 -10.60 -9.79 -5.69
C LYS A 54 -12.07 -10.14 -5.48
N ILE A 55 -12.80 -9.31 -4.73
CA ILE A 55 -14.20 -9.54 -4.45
C ILE A 55 -14.97 -9.52 -5.78
N ALA A 56 -15.67 -10.62 -6.06
CA ALA A 56 -16.77 -10.57 -7.00
C ALA A 56 -17.83 -9.70 -6.32
N ILE A 57 -18.02 -8.45 -6.79
CA ILE A 57 -19.01 -7.59 -6.16
C ILE A 57 -20.36 -8.31 -6.18
N PRO A 58 -21.01 -8.49 -5.01
CA PRO A 58 -22.32 -9.10 -4.94
C PRO A 58 -23.30 -8.35 -5.84
N LYS A 59 -24.09 -9.11 -6.59
CA LYS A 59 -25.14 -8.55 -7.45
C LYS A 59 -26.01 -7.55 -6.67
N GLY A 60 -26.21 -6.35 -7.21
CA GLY A 60 -26.98 -5.28 -6.54
C GLY A 60 -26.13 -4.25 -5.80
N MET A 61 -24.88 -4.57 -5.44
CA MET A 61 -24.06 -3.64 -4.64
C MET A 61 -23.44 -2.53 -5.48
N LEU A 62 -23.16 -2.79 -6.75
CA LEU A 62 -22.74 -1.73 -7.65
C LEU A 62 -23.89 -0.73 -7.88
N GLU A 63 -25.12 -1.21 -7.96
CA GLU A 63 -26.32 -0.39 -8.06
C GLU A 63 -26.50 0.53 -6.83
N ASP A 64 -26.11 0.06 -5.64
CA ASP A 64 -26.07 0.88 -4.41
C ASP A 64 -25.03 2.02 -4.48
N CYS A 65 -24.08 1.96 -5.43
CA CYS A 65 -23.07 2.99 -5.66
C CYS A 65 -23.48 4.03 -6.73
N HIS A 66 -24.74 4.00 -7.19
CA HIS A 66 -25.20 4.91 -8.24
C HIS A 66 -25.32 6.37 -7.76
N PRO A 67 -24.98 7.36 -8.63
CA PRO A 67 -24.44 7.16 -9.98
C PRO A 67 -22.96 6.74 -9.96
N PHE A 68 -22.58 5.79 -10.82
CA PHE A 68 -21.19 5.34 -10.89
C PHE A 68 -20.22 6.48 -11.21
N PRO A 69 -19.04 6.53 -10.58
CA PRO A 69 -17.96 7.43 -11.00
C PRO A 69 -17.65 7.30 -12.49
N MET A 70 -17.42 8.43 -13.15
CA MET A 70 -16.52 8.44 -14.30
C MET A 70 -15.11 8.27 -13.72
N PRO A 71 -14.33 7.27 -14.12
CA PRO A 71 -14.39 6.56 -15.40
C PRO A 71 -14.90 5.10 -15.37
N THR A 72 -15.27 4.55 -14.21
CA THR A 72 -15.89 3.21 -14.11
C THR A 72 -17.14 3.10 -14.97
N ARG A 73 -17.98 4.14 -15.00
CA ARG A 73 -19.14 4.21 -15.89
C ARG A 73 -18.76 4.08 -17.37
N ALA A 74 -17.70 4.77 -17.82
CA ALA A 74 -17.25 4.74 -19.21
C ALA A 74 -16.72 3.36 -19.61
N TYR A 75 -16.06 2.65 -18.69
CA TYR A 75 -15.64 1.28 -18.91
C TYR A 75 -16.83 0.33 -19.01
N LEU A 76 -17.79 0.42 -18.08
CA LEU A 76 -18.99 -0.42 -18.08
C LEU A 76 -19.87 -0.20 -19.32
N GLU A 77 -19.92 1.02 -19.84
CA GLU A 77 -20.67 1.37 -21.06
C GLU A 77 -19.98 0.88 -22.36
N ASP A 78 -18.66 1.09 -22.50
CA ASP A 78 -17.87 0.58 -23.63
C ASP A 78 -16.45 0.19 -23.17
N PRO A 79 -16.22 -1.10 -22.87
CA PRO A 79 -14.88 -1.59 -22.51
C PRO A 79 -13.85 -1.46 -23.64
N GLN A 80 -14.26 -1.07 -24.85
CA GLN A 80 -13.41 -0.78 -25.99
C GLN A 80 -13.33 0.72 -26.32
N ALA A 81 -13.85 1.61 -25.47
CA ALA A 81 -13.72 3.05 -25.63
C ALA A 81 -12.23 3.43 -25.79
N GLY A 82 -11.87 3.97 -26.96
CA GLY A 82 -10.47 4.30 -27.32
C GLY A 82 -9.68 3.20 -28.05
N SER A 83 -10.28 2.05 -28.35
CA SER A 83 -9.70 1.02 -29.23
C SER A 83 -9.73 1.46 -30.70
N ILE A 84 -8.70 1.13 -31.47
CA ILE A 84 -8.65 1.41 -32.92
C ILE A 84 -9.02 0.15 -33.71
N TYR A 85 -9.47 0.28 -34.95
CA TYR A 85 -9.57 -0.89 -35.82
C TYR A 85 -8.17 -1.42 -36.15
N ALA A 86 -8.00 -2.75 -36.09
CA ALA A 86 -6.80 -3.41 -36.60
C ALA A 86 -6.51 -2.92 -38.02
N PRO A 87 -5.24 -2.87 -38.46
CA PRO A 87 -4.89 -2.49 -39.84
C PRO A 87 -5.66 -3.27 -40.91
N SER A 88 -6.08 -4.51 -40.61
CA SER A 88 -6.89 -5.37 -41.48
C SER A 88 -8.40 -5.10 -41.45
N LYS A 89 -8.88 -4.12 -40.67
CA LYS A 89 -10.30 -3.74 -40.43
C LYS A 89 -11.22 -4.86 -39.91
N LYS A 90 -10.70 -6.01 -39.49
CA LYS A 90 -11.52 -7.18 -39.08
C LYS A 90 -11.97 -7.16 -37.62
N LYS A 91 -11.28 -6.44 -36.73
CA LYS A 91 -11.63 -6.31 -35.30
C LYS A 91 -11.07 -5.00 -34.73
N LYS A 92 -11.73 -4.44 -33.72
CA LYS A 92 -11.13 -3.40 -32.86
C LYS A 92 -10.01 -4.04 -32.02
N VAL A 93 -8.87 -3.37 -31.95
CA VAL A 93 -7.70 -3.73 -31.16
C VAL A 93 -7.50 -2.62 -30.15
N ARG A 94 -7.32 -3.01 -28.89
CA ARG A 94 -6.98 -2.08 -27.82
C ARG A 94 -5.57 -1.54 -28.07
N THR A 95 -5.46 -0.22 -28.12
CA THR A 95 -4.17 0.48 -28.26
C THR A 95 -3.49 0.70 -26.92
N LYS A 96 -4.29 0.81 -25.85
CA LYS A 96 -3.80 0.87 -24.48
C LYS A 96 -3.63 -0.55 -23.92
N PRO A 97 -2.49 -0.87 -23.30
CA PRO A 97 -2.33 -2.15 -22.62
C PRO A 97 -3.33 -2.24 -21.45
N ASP A 98 -3.75 -3.46 -21.13
CA ASP A 98 -4.79 -3.74 -20.12
C ASP A 98 -4.50 -3.11 -18.73
N ARG A 99 -3.21 -2.96 -18.41
CA ARG A 99 -2.69 -2.29 -17.20
C ARG A 99 -2.96 -0.79 -17.14
N GLU A 100 -3.53 -0.15 -18.16
CA GLU A 100 -3.84 1.29 -18.21
C GLU A 100 -5.36 1.55 -18.28
N LEU A 101 -6.15 0.49 -18.12
CA LEU A 101 -7.60 0.56 -18.11
C LEU A 101 -8.11 0.59 -16.67
N TRP A 102 -9.22 1.29 -16.46
CA TRP A 102 -10.08 1.14 -15.30
C TRP A 102 -10.84 -0.17 -15.45
N ARG A 103 -10.12 -1.30 -15.41
CA ARG A 103 -10.75 -2.59 -15.20
C ARG A 103 -11.36 -2.55 -13.81
N ASP A 104 -12.57 -3.08 -13.68
CA ASP A 104 -13.44 -3.06 -12.50
C ASP A 104 -12.85 -3.76 -11.25
N HIS A 105 -11.62 -3.43 -10.84
CA HIS A 105 -11.02 -3.86 -9.58
C HIS A 105 -11.64 -3.04 -8.48
N LEU A 106 -12.88 -3.36 -8.21
CA LEU A 106 -13.66 -2.73 -7.18
C LEU A 106 -13.35 -3.46 -5.89
N ALA A 107 -12.86 -2.70 -4.92
CA ALA A 107 -12.65 -3.20 -3.57
C ALA A 107 -13.74 -2.68 -2.65
N ILE A 108 -14.15 -3.52 -1.70
CA ILE A 108 -14.99 -3.09 -0.59
C ILE A 108 -14.11 -2.96 0.64
N SER A 109 -14.31 -1.86 1.37
CA SER A 109 -13.75 -1.66 2.70
C SER A 109 -14.87 -1.57 3.72
N ILE A 110 -14.75 -2.35 4.80
CA ILE A 110 -15.63 -2.30 5.96
C ILE A 110 -14.75 -2.22 7.21
N GLY A 111 -15.08 -1.34 8.15
CA GLY A 111 -14.38 -1.28 9.42
C GLY A 111 -15.04 -0.38 10.43
N SER A 112 -14.62 -0.51 11.68
CA SER A 112 -15.02 0.36 12.78
C SER A 112 -14.16 1.63 12.85
N ASP A 113 -14.44 2.45 13.86
CA ASP A 113 -13.63 3.62 14.23
C ASP A 113 -12.13 3.27 14.35
N LEU A 114 -11.27 4.23 14.00
CA LEU A 114 -9.80 4.15 14.08
C LEU A 114 -9.11 3.14 13.14
N GLN A 115 -9.85 2.25 12.49
CA GLN A 115 -9.30 1.35 11.48
C GLN A 115 -9.07 2.06 10.15
N GLY A 116 -8.22 1.49 9.29
CA GLY A 116 -7.95 2.03 7.96
C GLY A 116 -6.66 1.50 7.38
N LEU A 117 -6.14 2.19 6.37
CA LEU A 117 -4.86 1.86 5.74
C LEU A 117 -3.86 2.96 6.04
N THR A 118 -2.65 2.54 6.44
CA THR A 118 -1.51 3.43 6.67
C THR A 118 -1.03 4.07 5.37
N PHE A 119 0.00 4.91 5.45
CA PHE A 119 0.56 5.57 4.27
C PHE A 119 1.01 4.59 3.18
N HIS A 120 0.45 4.77 2.00
CA HIS A 120 0.80 4.02 0.80
C HIS A 120 0.54 4.87 -0.46
N HIS A 121 0.96 4.36 -1.59
CA HIS A 121 0.71 4.98 -2.89
C HIS A 121 0.54 3.89 -3.93
N HIS A 122 -0.23 4.20 -4.95
CA HIS A 122 -0.61 3.24 -5.98
C HIS A 122 -1.00 4.01 -7.25
N ARG A 123 -1.64 3.37 -8.24
CA ARG A 123 -2.09 4.08 -9.45
C ARG A 123 -3.27 5.00 -9.15
N GLU A 124 -3.86 5.62 -10.16
CA GLU A 124 -5.06 6.45 -9.97
C GLU A 124 -6.18 5.63 -9.33
N ALA A 125 -6.89 6.21 -8.36
CA ALA A 125 -8.02 5.54 -7.71
C ALA A 125 -9.16 6.51 -7.42
N TRP A 126 -10.34 5.94 -7.16
CA TRP A 126 -11.41 6.66 -6.49
C TRP A 126 -11.96 5.84 -5.33
N ASN A 127 -12.49 6.52 -4.31
CA ASN A 127 -13.15 5.92 -3.15
C ASN A 127 -14.47 6.65 -2.89
N ILE A 128 -15.58 5.92 -2.79
CA ILE A 128 -16.88 6.42 -2.34
C ILE A 128 -17.20 5.84 -0.97
N VAL A 129 -17.53 6.71 -0.02
CA VAL A 129 -18.09 6.29 1.26
C VAL A 129 -19.60 6.11 1.11
N ILE A 130 -20.09 4.91 1.34
CA ILE A 130 -21.53 4.59 1.32
C ILE A 130 -22.14 4.86 2.70
N PHE A 131 -21.40 4.52 3.76
CA PHE A 131 -21.82 4.71 5.14
C PHE A 131 -20.63 5.14 5.99
N GLY A 132 -20.86 6.00 6.98
CA GLY A 132 -19.82 6.50 7.87
C GLY A 132 -19.03 7.66 7.28
N LYS A 133 -17.77 7.78 7.68
CA LYS A 133 -16.85 8.86 7.28
C LYS A 133 -15.41 8.37 7.30
N LYS A 134 -14.56 8.98 6.49
CA LYS A 134 -13.12 8.73 6.47
C LYS A 134 -12.34 10.03 6.63
N ARG A 135 -11.30 10.05 7.45
CA ARG A 135 -10.27 11.09 7.43
C ARG A 135 -9.14 10.66 6.52
N TRP A 136 -8.72 11.57 5.66
CA TRP A 136 -7.65 11.36 4.71
C TRP A 136 -6.51 12.32 5.00
N ILE A 137 -5.29 11.80 4.94
CA ILE A 137 -4.07 12.58 4.86
C ILE A 137 -3.40 12.20 3.55
N LEU A 138 -3.16 13.17 2.66
CA LEU A 138 -2.60 12.90 1.33
C LEU A 138 -1.68 14.03 0.87
N TRP A 139 -0.64 13.72 0.09
CA TRP A 139 0.22 14.74 -0.53
C TRP A 139 0.83 14.29 -1.85
N ASP A 140 1.27 15.28 -2.61
CA ASP A 140 1.68 15.15 -4.01
C ASP A 140 2.90 14.24 -4.20
N HIS A 141 2.84 13.37 -5.21
CA HIS A 141 3.97 12.57 -5.68
C HIS A 141 5.22 13.41 -5.99
N ALA A 142 5.03 14.58 -6.59
CA ALA A 142 6.15 15.45 -6.96
C ALA A 142 7.01 15.86 -5.75
N ARG A 143 6.42 15.84 -4.55
CA ARG A 143 7.12 16.17 -3.30
C ARG A 143 8.14 15.12 -2.89
N TRP A 144 7.91 13.85 -3.21
CA TRP A 144 8.72 12.73 -2.70
C TRP A 144 9.37 11.85 -3.79
N LYS A 145 9.00 12.01 -5.06
CA LYS A 145 9.53 11.20 -6.18
C LYS A 145 11.06 11.10 -6.24
N ASP A 146 11.76 12.18 -5.86
CA ASP A 146 13.23 12.26 -5.87
C ASP A 146 13.81 12.30 -4.44
N ASN A 147 12.98 12.12 -3.41
CA ASN A 147 13.35 12.26 -2.00
C ASN A 147 12.55 11.31 -1.11
N ASN A 148 12.87 10.02 -1.22
CA ASN A 148 12.26 8.96 -0.42
C ASN A 148 12.49 9.16 1.09
N THR A 149 13.51 9.92 1.48
CA THR A 149 13.78 10.18 2.90
C THR A 149 12.71 11.07 3.54
N ILE A 150 12.17 12.06 2.81
CA ILE A 150 10.99 12.82 3.28
C ILE A 150 9.80 11.89 3.48
N GLN A 151 9.52 11.01 2.51
CA GLN A 151 8.46 10.01 2.64
C GLN A 151 8.65 9.15 3.90
N TRP A 152 9.85 8.62 4.12
CA TRP A 152 10.16 7.79 5.28
C TRP A 152 9.95 8.54 6.60
N ARG A 153 10.42 9.78 6.70
CA ARG A 153 10.27 10.62 7.91
C ARG A 153 8.82 10.97 8.20
N THR A 154 8.07 11.34 7.17
CA THR A 154 6.66 11.75 7.33
C THR A 154 5.78 10.56 7.70
N THR A 155 6.01 9.38 7.13
CA THR A 155 5.09 8.23 7.26
C THR A 155 5.29 7.37 8.51
N ARG A 156 6.48 7.38 9.14
CA ARG A 156 6.85 6.43 10.21
C ARG A 156 7.23 7.10 11.53
N ASP A 157 7.07 6.35 12.62
CA ASP A 157 7.67 6.66 13.92
C ASP A 157 9.15 6.24 13.87
N TRP A 158 9.98 7.15 13.37
CA TRP A 158 11.41 6.89 13.18
C TRP A 158 12.17 6.74 14.50
N ALA A 159 11.72 7.41 15.58
CA ALA A 159 12.36 7.33 16.90
C ALA A 159 12.26 5.90 17.48
N ASN A 160 11.19 5.18 17.17
CA ASN A 160 10.96 3.81 17.63
C ASN A 160 11.16 2.76 16.52
N GLY A 161 11.57 3.18 15.31
CA GLY A 161 11.73 2.31 14.15
C GLY A 161 10.45 1.57 13.74
N GLN A 162 9.28 2.05 14.17
CA GLN A 162 8.03 1.29 14.07
C GLN A 162 7.06 1.96 13.10
N HIS A 163 6.49 1.14 12.22
CA HIS A 163 5.32 1.54 11.46
C HIS A 163 4.08 1.40 12.37
N ILE A 164 3.26 2.44 12.46
CA ILE A 164 2.14 2.55 13.41
C ILE A 164 0.80 2.62 12.68
N SER A 165 -0.30 2.37 13.40
CA SER A 165 -1.65 2.49 12.83
C SER A 165 -1.91 3.92 12.34
N GLY A 166 -2.83 4.10 11.39
CA GLY A 166 -3.17 5.45 10.92
C GLY A 166 -3.75 6.33 12.03
N ALA A 167 -4.55 5.76 12.93
CA ALA A 167 -5.07 6.46 14.09
C ALA A 167 -3.94 6.90 15.05
N ASP A 168 -2.95 6.04 15.31
CA ASP A 168 -1.79 6.43 16.13
C ASP A 168 -0.92 7.47 15.44
N TRP A 169 -0.77 7.40 14.12
CA TRP A 169 -0.06 8.43 13.36
C TRP A 169 -0.72 9.80 13.53
N ILE A 170 -2.05 9.87 13.38
CA ILE A 170 -2.81 11.11 13.59
C ILE A 170 -2.66 11.62 15.03
N ARG A 171 -2.69 10.72 16.02
CA ARG A 171 -2.67 11.11 17.43
C ARG A 171 -1.28 11.52 17.91
N ARG A 172 -0.24 10.82 17.47
CA ARG A 172 1.12 10.93 18.02
C ARG A 172 2.05 11.73 17.11
N LEU A 173 2.02 11.47 15.80
CA LEU A 173 3.01 11.98 14.86
C LEU A 173 2.54 13.23 14.12
N TYR A 174 1.25 13.34 13.79
CA TYR A 174 0.70 14.50 13.09
C TYR A 174 0.93 15.84 13.81
N PRO A 175 0.82 15.94 15.15
CA PRO A 175 1.06 17.20 15.86
C PRO A 175 2.54 17.63 15.90
N GLU A 176 3.48 16.82 15.41
CA GLU A 176 4.88 17.21 15.37
C GLU A 176 5.09 18.33 14.34
N PRO A 177 5.86 19.40 14.67
CA PRO A 177 5.95 20.59 13.83
C PRO A 177 6.38 20.32 12.38
N GLU A 178 7.27 19.36 12.16
CA GLU A 178 7.74 19.00 10.82
C GLU A 178 6.63 18.38 9.96
N ARG A 179 5.83 17.48 10.54
CA ARG A 179 4.73 16.80 9.81
C ARG A 179 3.56 17.74 9.61
N GLU A 180 3.24 18.55 10.61
CA GLU A 180 2.22 19.58 10.47
C GLU A 180 2.60 20.59 9.37
N TYR A 181 3.87 21.03 9.33
CA TYR A 181 4.37 21.88 8.25
C TYR A 181 4.26 21.18 6.89
N GLU A 182 4.69 19.93 6.78
CA GLU A 182 4.67 19.19 5.52
C GLU A 182 3.23 19.04 4.98
N ILE A 183 2.28 18.61 5.82
CA ILE A 183 0.89 18.42 5.39
C ILE A 183 0.21 19.75 5.07
N ARG A 184 0.43 20.81 5.86
CA ARG A 184 -0.23 22.11 5.61
C ARG A 184 0.27 22.81 4.35
N ASN A 185 1.52 22.60 3.95
CA ASN A 185 2.11 23.30 2.81
C ASN A 185 2.10 22.48 1.51
N TYR A 186 2.14 21.14 1.60
CA TYR A 186 2.29 20.27 0.44
C TYR A 186 1.24 19.16 0.35
N GLY A 187 0.35 19.06 1.33
CA GLY A 187 -0.66 18.03 1.41
C GLY A 187 -2.05 18.55 1.73
N HIS A 188 -2.92 17.60 2.07
CA HIS A 188 -4.29 17.83 2.45
C HIS A 188 -4.66 16.91 3.61
N ASP A 189 -5.46 17.47 4.52
CA ASP A 189 -6.15 16.75 5.59
C ASP A 189 -7.64 17.02 5.43
N CYS A 190 -8.42 15.99 5.08
CA CYS A 190 -9.83 16.17 4.78
C CYS A 190 -10.70 15.05 5.35
N ILE A 191 -11.96 15.38 5.62
CA ILE A 191 -12.98 14.43 6.02
C ILE A 191 -13.88 14.16 4.83
N GLN A 192 -13.92 12.91 4.39
CA GLN A 192 -14.87 12.39 3.43
C GLN A 192 -16.11 11.88 4.16
N HIS A 193 -17.27 12.38 3.77
CA HIS A 193 -18.58 11.98 4.26
C HIS A 193 -19.26 10.97 3.34
N ALA A 194 -20.27 10.27 3.85
CA ALA A 194 -21.13 9.41 3.05
C ALA A 194 -21.70 10.16 1.81
N GLY A 195 -21.70 9.49 0.67
CA GLY A 195 -22.08 10.02 -0.64
C GLY A 195 -21.00 10.83 -1.36
N GLN A 196 -19.88 11.16 -0.70
CA GLN A 196 -18.76 11.86 -1.34
C GLN A 196 -17.79 10.89 -1.99
N MET A 197 -17.15 11.37 -3.06
CA MET A 197 -16.10 10.66 -3.78
C MET A 197 -14.76 11.35 -3.58
N MET A 198 -13.75 10.57 -3.19
CA MET A 198 -12.35 10.97 -3.19
C MET A 198 -11.71 10.47 -4.47
N PHE A 199 -11.01 11.32 -5.21
CA PHE A 199 -10.11 10.90 -6.28
C PHE A 199 -8.67 10.99 -5.78
N VAL A 200 -7.92 9.91 -5.94
CA VAL A 200 -6.50 9.82 -5.56
C VAL A 200 -5.69 9.76 -6.85
N PRO A 201 -4.91 10.81 -7.18
CA PRO A 201 -4.09 10.80 -8.38
C PRO A 201 -2.96 9.76 -8.30
N GLU A 202 -2.37 9.43 -9.45
CA GLU A 202 -1.27 8.48 -9.54
C GLU A 202 -0.15 8.83 -8.55
N ARG A 203 0.28 7.82 -7.80
CA ARG A 203 1.38 7.89 -6.83
C ARG A 203 1.23 8.96 -5.77
N TRP A 204 0.03 9.48 -5.51
CA TRP A 204 -0.15 10.33 -4.35
C TRP A 204 -0.01 9.49 -3.08
N MET A 205 0.82 9.97 -2.16
CA MET A 205 0.98 9.30 -0.87
C MET A 205 -0.25 9.60 -0.04
N HIS A 206 -0.88 8.58 0.52
CA HIS A 206 -2.11 8.78 1.28
C HIS A 206 -2.31 7.73 2.37
N MET A 207 -2.99 8.15 3.42
CA MET A 207 -3.44 7.35 4.55
C MET A 207 -4.91 7.65 4.80
N VAL A 208 -5.65 6.64 5.24
CA VAL A 208 -7.07 6.77 5.52
C VAL A 208 -7.42 6.14 6.85
N VAL A 209 -8.25 6.84 7.63
CA VAL A 209 -8.75 6.37 8.93
C VAL A 209 -10.26 6.54 8.97
N ASN A 210 -10.97 5.48 9.33
CA ASN A 210 -12.41 5.51 9.55
C ASN A 210 -12.75 6.37 10.78
N ILE A 211 -13.82 7.15 10.66
CA ILE A 211 -14.44 7.85 11.78
C ILE A 211 -15.80 7.19 12.02
N GLY A 212 -15.86 6.35 13.06
CA GLY A 212 -16.97 5.44 13.30
C GLY A 212 -17.05 4.31 12.28
N ASP A 213 -18.12 3.51 12.40
CA ASP A 213 -18.42 2.41 11.49
C ASP A 213 -18.56 2.93 10.06
N THR A 214 -17.81 2.34 9.14
CA THR A 214 -17.63 2.87 7.78
C THR A 214 -17.66 1.76 6.75
N VAL A 215 -18.34 2.04 5.64
CA VAL A 215 -18.39 1.19 4.43
C VAL A 215 -18.05 2.06 3.23
N SER A 216 -17.12 1.60 2.40
CA SER A 216 -16.74 2.30 1.16
C SER A 216 -16.46 1.33 0.02
N VAL A 217 -16.67 1.80 -1.19
CA VAL A 217 -16.27 1.13 -2.44
C VAL A 217 -15.15 1.92 -3.08
N ILE A 218 -14.14 1.22 -3.55
CA ILE A 218 -12.90 1.76 -4.10
C ILE A 218 -12.67 1.16 -5.48
N SER A 219 -12.07 1.89 -6.40
CA SER A 219 -11.50 1.32 -7.63
C SER A 219 -10.15 1.95 -7.91
N GLU A 220 -9.25 1.15 -8.51
CA GLU A 220 -7.90 1.54 -8.87
C GLU A 220 -7.59 1.21 -10.34
N VAL A 221 -6.84 2.06 -11.04
CA VAL A 221 -6.35 1.81 -12.41
C VAL A 221 -5.29 0.72 -12.42
N GLY A 222 -5.38 -0.20 -13.38
CA GLY A 222 -4.18 -0.85 -13.88
C GLY A 222 -3.58 -1.98 -13.06
N LEU A 223 -4.32 -2.56 -12.12
CA LEU A 223 -3.89 -3.78 -11.42
C LEU A 223 -3.97 -5.00 -12.35
N GLY A 224 -3.00 -5.15 -13.23
CA GLY A 224 -2.77 -6.38 -14.00
C GLY A 224 -1.84 -7.37 -13.31
N ILE A 225 -1.77 -7.38 -11.98
CA ILE A 225 -0.90 -8.26 -11.20
C ILE A 225 -1.78 -9.19 -10.37
N GLY A 226 -2.15 -10.31 -10.97
CA GLY A 226 -3.05 -11.30 -10.39
C GLY A 226 -3.96 -11.83 -11.49
N GLU A 227 -3.87 -13.13 -11.77
CA GLU A 227 -4.86 -13.80 -12.60
C GLU A 227 -6.22 -13.58 -11.92
N GLY A 228 -7.12 -12.85 -12.58
CA GLY A 228 -8.50 -12.77 -12.12
C GLY A 228 -9.08 -14.17 -11.96
N LYS A 229 -10.10 -14.31 -11.11
CA LYS A 229 -10.80 -15.58 -10.91
C LYS A 229 -11.23 -16.18 -12.25
N LYS A 230 -10.99 -17.46 -12.46
CA LYS A 230 -11.36 -18.21 -13.66
C LYS A 230 -12.86 -18.54 -13.62
N PRO A 231 -13.52 -18.83 -14.76
CA PRO A 231 -14.95 -19.18 -14.79
C PRO A 231 -15.37 -20.28 -13.80
N GLU A 232 -14.44 -21.16 -13.44
CA GLU A 232 -14.66 -22.26 -12.49
C GLU A 232 -14.80 -21.77 -11.04
N ASP A 233 -14.15 -20.65 -10.68
CA ASP A 233 -14.28 -20.02 -9.36
C ASP A 233 -15.69 -19.43 -9.12
N PHE A 234 -16.54 -19.38 -10.15
CA PHE A 234 -17.93 -18.92 -10.11
C PHE A 234 -18.94 -20.07 -10.03
N LEU A 235 -18.48 -21.32 -9.99
CA LEU A 235 -19.32 -22.52 -9.92
C LEU A 235 -19.40 -23.12 -8.50
N TYR A 236 -18.83 -22.44 -7.50
CA TYR A 236 -18.88 -22.88 -6.11
C TYR A 236 -20.31 -22.81 -5.55
N ASP A 237 -20.88 -23.98 -5.26
CA ASP A 237 -22.16 -24.16 -4.57
C ASP A 237 -21.88 -24.64 -3.13
N PRO A 238 -22.09 -23.80 -2.09
CA PRO A 238 -21.78 -24.15 -0.71
C PRO A 238 -22.72 -25.24 -0.12
N ASP A 239 -23.80 -25.59 -0.82
CA ASP A 239 -24.75 -26.64 -0.41
C ASP A 239 -24.52 -27.98 -1.14
N ALA A 240 -23.54 -28.04 -2.05
CA ALA A 240 -23.15 -29.30 -2.69
C ALA A 240 -22.39 -30.18 -1.68
N SER A 241 -23.08 -31.15 -1.09
CA SER A 241 -22.48 -32.19 -0.26
C SER A 241 -21.40 -32.93 -1.05
N SER A 242 -20.12 -32.72 -0.72
CA SER A 242 -19.03 -33.51 -1.26
C SER A 242 -18.86 -34.78 -0.42
N ASP A 243 -19.49 -35.87 -0.86
CA ASP A 243 -18.97 -37.22 -0.62
C ASP A 243 -17.63 -37.36 -1.38
N ASP A 244 -16.66 -37.97 -0.69
CA ASP A 244 -15.34 -38.48 -1.09
C ASP A 244 -14.91 -38.42 -2.56
N SER A 245 -13.69 -37.92 -2.81
CA SER A 245 -12.52 -38.81 -2.96
C SER A 245 -11.28 -38.00 -3.39
N GLU A 246 -10.20 -38.18 -2.64
CA GLU A 246 -8.83 -37.83 -3.03
C GLU A 246 -8.49 -38.48 -4.38
N ASP A 247 -7.92 -37.71 -5.30
CA ASP A 247 -7.07 -38.26 -6.35
C ASP A 247 -6.02 -37.23 -6.76
N GLU A 248 -4.77 -37.62 -6.52
CA GLU A 248 -3.55 -36.98 -6.99
C GLU A 248 -3.44 -37.14 -8.51
N SER A 249 -2.97 -36.10 -9.20
CA SER A 249 -2.25 -36.31 -10.46
C SER A 249 -1.26 -35.19 -10.74
N GLU A 250 -0.07 -35.65 -11.10
CA GLU A 250 1.19 -34.95 -11.34
C GLU A 250 1.23 -34.13 -12.65
N ASP A 251 2.09 -33.10 -12.63
CA ASP A 251 3.00 -32.61 -13.68
C ASP A 251 2.45 -32.03 -15.01
N ASP A 252 2.86 -30.80 -15.35
CA ASP A 252 3.84 -30.54 -16.42
C ASP A 252 4.25 -29.06 -16.38
N GLY A 253 5.55 -28.83 -16.57
CA GLY A 253 6.21 -27.54 -16.41
C GLY A 253 6.14 -26.61 -17.61
N SER A 254 6.44 -25.35 -17.33
CA SER A 254 7.11 -24.47 -18.29
C SER A 254 7.83 -23.37 -17.52
N GLU A 255 9.15 -23.49 -17.51
CA GLU A 255 10.10 -22.43 -17.17
C GLU A 255 9.89 -21.23 -18.09
N ASP A 256 9.86 -20.03 -17.53
CA ASP A 256 10.36 -18.83 -18.21
C ASP A 256 10.89 -17.83 -17.16
N ASP A 257 12.13 -17.44 -17.38
CA ASP A 257 13.00 -16.63 -16.53
C ASP A 257 12.48 -15.21 -16.26
N GLU A 258 12.35 -14.83 -14.99
CA GLU A 258 12.63 -13.44 -14.57
C GLU A 258 13.53 -13.44 -13.32
N SER A 259 14.74 -12.93 -13.53
CA SER A 259 15.80 -12.83 -12.53
C SER A 259 15.49 -11.72 -11.52
N GLY A 260 14.90 -12.10 -10.39
CA GLY A 260 14.92 -11.34 -9.15
C GLY A 260 15.98 -11.90 -8.20
N ASP A 261 17.05 -11.15 -7.97
CA ASP A 261 18.11 -11.48 -7.01
C ASP A 261 17.56 -11.34 -5.57
N ASP A 262 16.75 -12.32 -5.13
CA ASP A 262 16.31 -12.50 -3.75
C ASP A 262 17.45 -13.08 -2.92
N ARG A 263 18.49 -12.28 -2.68
CA ARG A 263 19.43 -12.56 -1.60
C ARG A 263 18.89 -11.89 -0.34
N GLU A 264 18.61 -12.70 0.69
CA GLU A 264 18.55 -12.22 2.06
C GLU A 264 19.77 -11.33 2.32
N ASP A 265 19.54 -10.03 2.55
CA ASP A 265 20.60 -9.06 2.81
C ASP A 265 21.24 -9.41 4.16
N VAL A 266 22.32 -10.21 4.13
CA VAL A 266 23.02 -10.69 5.32
C VAL A 266 23.52 -9.49 6.13
N MET A 267 22.96 -9.32 7.33
CA MET A 267 23.38 -8.28 8.28
C MET A 267 24.83 -8.51 8.68
N LYS A 268 25.72 -7.62 8.24
CA LYS A 268 27.16 -7.66 8.57
C LYS A 268 27.61 -6.32 9.11
N ALA A 269 28.60 -6.36 10.00
CA ALA A 269 29.25 -5.15 10.49
C ALA A 269 29.77 -4.33 9.30
N CYS A 270 29.47 -3.03 9.30
CA CYS A 270 29.90 -2.12 8.25
C CYS A 270 31.22 -1.44 8.65
N PRO A 271 32.30 -1.56 7.86
CA PRO A 271 33.58 -0.94 8.20
C PRO A 271 33.57 0.54 7.80
N VAL A 272 32.98 1.38 8.65
CA VAL A 272 32.95 2.85 8.53
C VAL A 272 33.91 3.44 9.55
N CYS A 273 34.78 4.36 9.14
CA CYS A 273 35.82 4.96 9.99
C CYS A 273 36.61 3.91 10.76
N SER A 274 37.22 2.96 10.04
CA SER A 274 37.91 1.80 10.63
C SER A 274 39.04 2.18 11.59
N ASP A 275 39.63 3.37 11.41
CA ASP A 275 40.68 3.94 12.27
C ASP A 275 40.13 4.82 13.41
N GLY A 276 38.82 4.86 13.59
CA GLY A 276 38.11 5.70 14.56
C GLY A 276 37.68 7.06 14.01
N LEU A 277 36.97 7.82 14.85
CA LEU A 277 36.52 9.18 14.52
C LEU A 277 37.69 10.16 14.56
N THR A 278 37.79 11.04 13.56
CA THR A 278 38.77 12.15 13.56
C THR A 278 38.12 13.49 13.92
N VAL A 279 36.80 13.51 14.11
CA VAL A 279 36.02 14.66 14.59
C VAL A 279 35.35 14.37 15.93
N ASN A 280 34.70 15.38 16.51
CA ASN A 280 33.93 15.23 17.76
C ASN A 280 32.84 14.15 17.62
N GLU A 281 32.74 13.25 18.60
CA GLU A 281 31.77 12.15 18.63
C GLU A 281 30.29 12.60 18.52
N ASN A 282 30.00 13.82 19.00
CA ASN A 282 28.68 14.46 18.94
C ASN A 282 28.48 15.32 17.69
N ARG A 283 29.45 15.31 16.75
CA ARG A 283 29.30 15.98 15.46
C ARG A 283 28.11 15.36 14.74
N ILE A 284 27.10 16.19 14.50
CA ILE A 284 25.92 15.81 13.73
C ILE A 284 26.33 15.65 12.27
N ILE A 285 26.04 14.48 11.72
CA ILE A 285 26.21 14.21 10.30
C ILE A 285 25.08 14.96 9.59
N PRO A 286 25.39 15.96 8.74
CA PRO A 286 24.37 16.67 7.97
C PRO A 286 23.56 15.68 7.13
N TYR A 287 22.37 16.14 6.79
CA TYR A 287 21.47 15.38 5.93
C TYR A 287 21.94 15.48 4.48
N PRO A 288 21.88 14.41 3.66
CA PRO A 288 21.23 13.10 3.87
C PRO A 288 22.13 11.96 4.39
N GLU A 289 23.41 12.17 4.69
CA GLU A 289 24.41 11.10 4.77
C GLU A 289 24.26 10.16 5.98
N ALA A 290 23.64 10.59 7.09
CA ALA A 290 23.29 9.70 8.21
C ALA A 290 22.10 10.18 9.05
N ASN A 291 21.09 10.79 8.43
CA ASN A 291 19.82 11.13 9.08
C ASN A 291 19.94 11.96 10.39
N GLY A 292 20.92 12.87 10.48
CA GLY A 292 21.13 13.69 11.67
C GLY A 292 21.69 12.94 12.88
N ALA A 293 22.11 11.68 12.71
CA ALA A 293 22.85 10.94 13.72
C ALA A 293 24.18 11.63 14.03
N SER A 294 24.64 11.50 15.27
CA SER A 294 26.02 11.83 15.60
C SER A 294 26.97 10.79 15.00
N CYS A 295 28.22 11.19 14.80
CA CYS A 295 29.27 10.26 14.37
C CYS A 295 29.40 9.03 15.30
N ALA A 296 29.17 9.18 16.61
CA ALA A 296 29.14 8.05 17.54
C ALA A 296 27.95 7.11 17.31
N GLN A 297 26.74 7.65 17.14
CA GLN A 297 25.53 6.85 16.90
C GLN A 297 25.65 6.04 15.62
N MET A 298 26.23 6.64 14.57
CA MET A 298 26.50 5.97 13.31
C MET A 298 27.44 4.76 13.48
N LEU A 299 28.55 4.91 14.24
CA LEU A 299 29.47 3.79 14.50
C LEU A 299 28.84 2.66 15.32
N GLU A 300 27.99 3.00 16.29
CA GLU A 300 27.28 1.99 17.09
C GLU A 300 26.37 1.12 16.21
N VAL A 301 25.65 1.74 15.27
CA VAL A 301 24.79 1.03 14.30
C VAL A 301 25.64 0.21 13.32
N ALA A 302 26.76 0.76 12.84
CA ALA A 302 27.67 0.08 11.92
C ALA A 302 28.22 -1.22 12.52
N ALA A 303 28.55 -1.20 13.82
CA ALA A 303 29.08 -2.36 14.54
C ALA A 303 28.04 -3.46 14.79
N LYS A 304 26.75 -3.10 14.98
CA LYS A 304 25.65 -4.05 15.22
C LYS A 304 25.24 -4.85 13.97
N GLY A 305 25.65 -4.39 12.80
CA GLY A 305 25.40 -5.02 11.52
C GLY A 305 24.22 -4.40 10.78
N VAL A 306 24.41 -4.16 9.49
CA VAL A 306 23.45 -3.49 8.62
C VAL A 306 23.40 -4.18 7.25
N PRO A 307 22.33 -3.99 6.46
CA PRO A 307 22.28 -4.46 5.07
C PRO A 307 23.38 -3.80 4.24
N GLN A 308 23.87 -4.48 3.21
CA GLN A 308 24.98 -3.97 2.39
C GLN A 308 24.63 -2.65 1.68
N ARG A 309 23.34 -2.45 1.36
CA ARG A 309 22.84 -1.17 0.82
C ARG A 309 23.01 -0.02 1.82
N VAL A 310 22.63 -0.23 3.08
CA VAL A 310 22.76 0.77 4.16
C VAL A 310 24.23 1.04 4.46
N CYS A 311 25.08 0.00 4.45
CA CYS A 311 26.52 0.18 4.64
C CYS A 311 27.16 1.11 3.59
N ARG A 312 26.73 1.05 2.32
CA ARG A 312 27.21 1.97 1.28
C ARG A 312 26.85 3.42 1.56
N GLU A 313 25.66 3.67 2.10
CA GLU A 313 25.20 5.02 2.48
C GLU A 313 25.98 5.53 3.70
N MET A 314 26.17 4.69 4.72
CA MET A 314 26.94 5.06 5.92
C MET A 314 28.39 5.43 5.60
N LYS A 315 29.00 4.84 4.56
CA LYS A 315 30.35 5.22 4.10
C LYS A 315 30.45 6.65 3.56
N MET A 316 29.34 7.26 3.13
CA MET A 316 29.35 8.67 2.73
C MET A 316 29.61 9.60 3.93
N ALA A 317 29.26 9.15 5.14
CA ALA A 317 29.52 9.90 6.37
C ALA A 317 31.01 9.92 6.78
N GLU A 318 31.88 9.11 6.17
CA GLU A 318 33.32 9.12 6.47
C GLU A 318 33.97 10.48 6.18
N ALA A 319 33.52 11.16 5.12
CA ALA A 319 33.98 12.51 4.77
C ALA A 319 33.67 13.55 5.86
N ILE A 320 32.73 13.26 6.75
CA ILE A 320 32.29 14.14 7.83
C ILE A 320 32.85 13.68 9.18
N CYS A 321 32.86 12.37 9.44
CA CYS A 321 33.19 11.77 10.73
C CYS A 321 34.64 11.34 10.90
N CYS A 322 35.31 11.01 9.79
CA CYS A 322 36.71 10.61 9.75
C CYS A 322 37.40 11.11 8.48
N PRO A 323 37.35 12.42 8.15
CA PRO A 323 38.03 12.93 6.97
C PRO A 323 39.54 12.67 7.05
N THR A 324 40.10 12.17 5.96
CA THR A 324 41.56 12.05 5.80
C THR A 324 42.18 13.45 5.82
N PRO A 325 43.29 13.68 6.55
CA PRO A 325 44.00 14.95 6.50
C PRO A 325 44.32 15.33 5.06
N ALA A 326 44.00 16.56 4.65
CA ALA A 326 44.38 17.05 3.33
C ALA A 326 45.91 16.95 3.19
N ALA A 327 46.38 16.30 2.12
CA ALA A 327 47.80 16.29 1.79
C ALA A 327 48.26 17.73 1.63
N THR A 328 49.11 18.19 2.53
CA THR A 328 49.73 19.50 2.48
C THR A 328 50.58 19.58 1.21
N SER A 329 50.08 20.26 0.18
CA SER A 329 50.84 20.70 -0.99
C SER A 329 51.60 21.98 -0.71
#